data_AF-A0A961R4H0-F1
#
_entry.id   AF-A0A961R4H0-F1
#
_cell.length_a   1.000
_cell.length_b   1.000
_cell.length_c   1.000
_cell.angle_alpha   90.00
_cell.angle_beta   90.00
_cell.angle_gamma   90.00
#
_symmetry.space_group_name_H-M   'P 1'
#
loop_
_entity.id
_entity.type
_entity.pdbx_description
1 polymer ?
#
loop_
_entity_poly.entity_id
_entity_poly.type
_entity_poly.pdbx_seq_one_letter_code
_entity_poly.pdbx_strand_id
1 'polypeptide(L)'
;MDDEQDSKRQRAYLALRLKKAGRKALQDITPPALWRLVAGRQAPRRDKAGLLRDRGGKPFAIAEDGPQRFAFFAGQPVILLPIARMRYAGALRFEPQEQHFVRYLRDGIGALAAYYENHQPRDVLEKHFLPASGRPDTPLRGLPWIEYADGEFDRNVPSEKGLAASHGHQHHGPVSRAKLELEASHLDRLLASFQKHGVLETNDLPAGQFITDDGGEWAFYVKDGQHRIAVMAHLGHEEALVTLTGGVRLARERDAAFFPMVREGLLTPAEARKILRAYTRPFAKPGLFTSE
;
A
#
# COMPACT_ATOMS: atom_id res chain seq x y z
N MET A 1 -25.14 19.06 -22.70
CA MET A 1 -23.84 18.38 -22.90
C MET A 1 -23.53 17.41 -21.77
N ASP A 2 -23.98 17.65 -20.53
CA ASP A 2 -23.79 16.72 -19.40
C ASP A 2 -24.58 15.40 -19.50
N ASP A 3 -25.83 15.43 -19.98
CA ASP A 3 -26.68 14.22 -20.08
C ASP A 3 -26.13 13.12 -21.00
N GLU A 4 -25.43 13.50 -22.07
CA GLU A 4 -24.88 12.54 -23.03
C GLU A 4 -23.63 11.85 -22.47
N GLN A 5 -22.85 12.56 -21.65
CA GLN A 5 -21.70 12.00 -20.95
C GLN A 5 -22.14 11.06 -19.83
N ASP A 6 -23.22 11.40 -19.12
CA ASP A 6 -23.76 10.58 -18.04
C ASP A 6 -24.43 9.29 -18.57
N SER A 7 -25.12 9.38 -19.72
CA SER A 7 -25.69 8.21 -20.41
C SER A 7 -24.60 7.23 -20.92
N LYS A 8 -23.48 7.75 -21.43
CA LYS A 8 -22.33 6.92 -21.85
C LYS A 8 -21.67 6.22 -20.65
N ARG A 9 -21.56 6.91 -19.51
CA ARG A 9 -21.05 6.34 -18.25
C ARG A 9 -21.94 5.23 -17.71
N GLN A 10 -23.26 5.44 -17.68
CA GLN A 10 -24.22 4.44 -17.22
C GLN A 10 -24.18 3.17 -18.09
N ARG A 11 -24.06 3.31 -19.42
CA ARG A 11 -23.96 2.17 -20.35
C ARG A 11 -22.65 1.40 -20.19
N ALA A 12 -21.53 2.08 -20.00
CA ALA A 12 -20.25 1.43 -19.72
C ALA A 12 -20.31 0.65 -18.39
N TYR A 13 -20.91 1.23 -17.36
CA TYR A 13 -21.11 0.61 -16.06
C TYR A 13 -22.00 -0.66 -16.13
N LEU A 14 -23.08 -0.61 -16.91
CA LEU A 14 -23.98 -1.75 -17.12
C LEU A 14 -23.32 -2.91 -17.89
N ALA A 15 -22.55 -2.59 -18.94
CA ALA A 15 -21.78 -3.59 -19.68
C ALA A 15 -20.71 -4.25 -18.79
N LEU A 16 -20.05 -3.49 -17.93
CA LEU A 16 -19.12 -4.00 -16.92
C LEU A 16 -19.79 -4.94 -15.92
N ARG A 17 -20.99 -4.57 -15.41
CA ARG A 17 -21.78 -5.44 -14.51
C ARG A 17 -22.18 -6.76 -15.18
N LEU A 18 -22.62 -6.74 -16.43
CA LEU A 18 -23.01 -7.95 -17.18
C LEU A 18 -21.81 -8.87 -17.44
N LYS A 19 -20.67 -8.31 -17.88
CA LYS A 19 -19.44 -9.08 -18.09
C LYS A 19 -18.94 -9.74 -16.80
N LYS A 20 -19.11 -9.06 -15.67
CA LYS A 20 -18.76 -9.54 -14.33
C LYS A 20 -19.71 -10.62 -13.82
N ALA A 21 -21.01 -10.48 -14.04
CA ALA A 21 -22.01 -11.49 -13.72
C ALA A 21 -21.74 -12.80 -14.49
N GLY A 22 -21.39 -12.70 -15.78
CA GLY A 22 -20.99 -13.86 -16.58
C GLY A 22 -19.70 -14.53 -16.08
N ARG A 23 -18.69 -13.75 -15.68
CA ARG A 23 -17.41 -14.29 -15.17
C ARG A 23 -17.57 -14.96 -13.79
N LYS A 24 -18.41 -14.40 -12.93
CA LYS A 24 -18.75 -14.98 -11.61
C LYS A 24 -19.57 -16.27 -11.76
N ALA A 25 -20.58 -16.28 -12.63
CA ALA A 25 -21.33 -17.49 -12.94
C ALA A 25 -20.41 -18.60 -13.48
N LEU A 26 -19.42 -18.26 -14.32
CA LEU A 26 -18.41 -19.22 -14.76
C LEU A 26 -17.56 -19.75 -13.60
N GLN A 27 -17.13 -18.89 -12.68
CA GLN A 27 -16.33 -19.28 -11.51
C GLN A 27 -17.10 -20.18 -10.54
N ASP A 28 -18.38 -19.89 -10.31
CA ASP A 28 -19.23 -20.65 -9.39
C ASP A 28 -19.59 -22.05 -9.95
N ILE A 29 -19.57 -22.21 -11.28
CA ILE A 29 -19.88 -23.48 -11.97
C ILE A 29 -18.60 -24.31 -12.24
N THR A 30 -17.40 -23.70 -12.21
CA THR A 30 -16.16 -24.40 -12.57
C THR A 30 -15.46 -25.01 -11.34
N PRO A 31 -15.23 -26.33 -11.29
CA PRO A 31 -14.52 -26.96 -10.17
C PRO A 31 -13.12 -26.33 -9.95
N PRO A 32 -12.66 -26.19 -8.68
CA PRO A 32 -11.37 -25.54 -8.36
C PRO A 32 -10.14 -26.09 -9.11
N ALA A 33 -10.17 -27.38 -9.47
CA ALA A 33 -9.12 -28.04 -10.24
C ALA A 33 -9.04 -27.56 -11.70
N LEU A 34 -10.19 -27.29 -12.34
CA LEU A 34 -10.27 -26.76 -13.69
C LEU A 34 -9.87 -25.28 -13.74
N TRP A 35 -10.15 -24.51 -12.67
CA TRP A 35 -9.69 -23.12 -12.58
C TRP A 35 -8.17 -23.00 -12.57
N ARG A 36 -7.44 -23.94 -11.95
CA ARG A 36 -5.96 -23.97 -12.02
C ARG A 36 -5.41 -24.22 -13.43
N LEU A 37 -6.18 -24.88 -14.29
CA LEU A 37 -5.82 -25.10 -15.70
C LEU A 37 -6.15 -23.89 -16.59
N VAL A 38 -7.20 -23.12 -16.24
CA VAL A 38 -7.70 -21.99 -17.02
C VAL A 38 -7.17 -20.63 -16.55
N ALA A 39 -6.82 -20.47 -15.26
CA ALA A 39 -6.37 -19.21 -14.65
C ALA A 39 -5.00 -18.70 -15.12
N GLY A 40 -4.46 -19.26 -16.20
CA GLY A 40 -3.14 -18.97 -16.72
C GLY A 40 -2.07 -19.59 -15.83
N ARG A 41 -1.06 -20.19 -16.46
CA ARG A 41 0.22 -20.44 -15.79
C ARG A 41 0.59 -19.16 -15.03
N GLN A 42 0.93 -19.27 -13.74
CA GLN A 42 1.61 -18.17 -13.04
C GLN A 42 2.66 -17.65 -14.00
N ALA A 43 2.60 -16.36 -14.32
CA ALA A 43 3.57 -15.76 -15.23
C ALA A 43 4.96 -16.25 -14.80
N PRO A 44 5.77 -16.79 -15.73
CA PRO A 44 7.09 -17.29 -15.38
C PRO A 44 7.75 -16.22 -14.52
N ARG A 45 8.19 -16.59 -13.31
CA ARG A 45 8.91 -15.69 -12.40
C ARG A 45 9.96 -15.02 -13.27
N ARG A 46 9.74 -13.74 -13.60
CA ARG A 46 10.67 -12.97 -14.43
C ARG A 46 12.04 -13.23 -13.83
N ASP A 47 12.93 -13.76 -14.65
CA ASP A 47 14.33 -13.84 -14.27
C ASP A 47 14.70 -12.44 -13.79
N LYS A 48 15.04 -12.34 -12.49
CA LYS A 48 15.19 -11.04 -11.84
C LYS A 48 16.42 -10.41 -12.47
N ALA A 49 16.23 -9.58 -13.50
CA ALA A 49 17.26 -8.67 -13.96
C ALA A 49 17.89 -8.07 -12.69
N GLY A 50 19.19 -8.30 -12.50
CA GLY A 50 19.86 -8.05 -11.23
C GLY A 50 19.53 -6.66 -10.70
N LEU A 51 19.31 -6.54 -9.39
CA LEU A 51 19.05 -5.24 -8.79
C LEU A 51 20.23 -4.31 -9.09
N LEU A 52 19.91 -3.13 -9.64
CA LEU A 52 20.90 -2.18 -10.09
C LEU A 52 21.55 -1.52 -8.88
N ARG A 53 22.87 -1.47 -8.90
CA ARG A 53 23.72 -0.76 -7.94
C ARG A 53 24.46 0.36 -8.67
N ASP A 54 25.11 1.24 -7.93
CA ASP A 54 25.91 2.30 -8.53
C ASP A 54 27.16 1.74 -9.25
N ARG A 55 27.98 2.63 -9.83
CA ARG A 55 29.21 2.24 -10.55
C ARG A 55 30.22 1.50 -9.66
N GLY A 56 30.15 1.67 -8.34
CA GLY A 56 31.00 0.98 -7.36
C GLY A 56 30.36 -0.25 -6.74
N GLY A 57 29.19 -0.70 -7.23
CA GLY A 57 28.45 -1.82 -6.65
C GLY A 57 27.78 -1.50 -5.30
N LYS A 58 27.62 -0.22 -4.95
CA LYS A 58 26.95 0.21 -3.72
C LYS A 58 25.46 0.50 -3.98
N PRO A 59 24.60 0.42 -2.94
CA PRO A 59 23.25 0.97 -3.01
C PRO A 59 23.27 2.44 -3.41
N PHE A 60 22.26 2.87 -4.16
CA PHE A 60 22.05 4.29 -4.43
C PHE A 60 21.65 5.02 -3.15
N ALA A 61 22.27 6.17 -2.91
CA ALA A 61 21.81 7.15 -1.94
C ALA A 61 20.84 8.16 -2.59
N ILE A 62 20.07 8.85 -1.76
CA ILE A 62 19.27 10.01 -2.18
C ILE A 62 20.17 11.24 -2.14
N ALA A 63 20.16 12.02 -3.22
CA ALA A 63 20.90 13.27 -3.28
C ALA A 63 20.19 14.37 -2.47
N GLU A 64 20.88 15.45 -2.17
CA GLU A 64 20.33 16.58 -1.38
C GLU A 64 19.10 17.21 -2.03
N ASP A 65 19.04 17.22 -3.37
CA ASP A 65 17.91 17.73 -4.13
C ASP A 65 16.69 16.80 -4.11
N GLY A 66 16.85 15.54 -3.69
CA GLY A 66 15.79 14.59 -3.43
C GLY A 66 15.76 13.38 -4.40
N PRO A 67 14.59 12.72 -4.55
CA PRO A 67 14.48 11.46 -5.28
C PRO A 67 14.17 11.62 -6.79
N GLN A 68 14.32 12.81 -7.37
CA GLN A 68 13.84 13.13 -8.72
C GLN A 68 14.49 12.24 -9.79
N ARG A 69 15.77 11.90 -9.63
CA ARG A 69 16.49 10.98 -10.53
C ARG A 69 15.81 9.62 -10.68
N PHE A 70 15.09 9.14 -9.66
CA PHE A 70 14.48 7.81 -9.68
C PHE A 70 13.23 7.76 -10.57
N ALA A 71 12.65 8.91 -10.93
CA ALA A 71 11.54 8.96 -11.88
C ALA A 71 11.93 8.43 -13.27
N PHE A 72 13.21 8.59 -13.66
CA PHE A 72 13.72 8.25 -14.99
C PHE A 72 14.61 7.01 -14.99
N PHE A 73 14.74 6.32 -13.85
CA PHE A 73 15.65 5.18 -13.75
C PHE A 73 15.13 4.00 -14.60
N ALA A 74 15.93 3.51 -15.53
CA ALA A 74 15.59 2.30 -16.30
C ALA A 74 16.06 1.07 -15.50
N GLY A 75 15.12 0.34 -14.88
CA GLY A 75 15.41 -0.87 -14.09
C GLY A 75 15.06 -0.75 -12.60
N GLN A 76 15.56 -1.69 -11.79
CA GLN A 76 15.20 -1.85 -10.37
C GLN A 76 16.40 -1.55 -9.46
N PRO A 77 16.56 -0.30 -8.98
CA PRO A 77 17.70 0.09 -8.16
C PRO A 77 17.61 -0.48 -6.73
N VAL A 78 18.75 -0.84 -6.15
CA VAL A 78 18.91 -0.95 -4.70
C VAL A 78 19.15 0.44 -4.14
N ILE A 79 18.28 0.90 -3.25
CA ILE A 79 18.36 2.24 -2.63
C ILE A 79 18.49 2.07 -1.12
N LEU A 80 19.45 2.74 -0.51
CA LEU A 80 19.55 2.84 0.95
C LEU A 80 18.75 4.07 1.40
N LEU A 81 17.81 3.88 2.31
CA LEU A 81 16.92 4.94 2.77
C LEU A 81 16.80 4.97 4.30
N PRO A 82 16.72 6.16 4.92
CA PRO A 82 16.33 6.28 6.31
C PRO A 82 14.90 5.77 6.55
N ILE A 83 14.70 4.91 7.55
CA ILE A 83 13.37 4.42 7.94
C ILE A 83 12.48 5.59 8.38
N ALA A 84 13.06 6.65 8.96
CA ALA A 84 12.34 7.88 9.32
C ALA A 84 11.67 8.58 8.12
N ARG A 85 12.11 8.33 6.89
CA ARG A 85 11.49 8.84 5.64
C ARG A 85 10.51 7.85 5.01
N MET A 86 10.37 6.64 5.55
CA MET A 86 9.45 5.62 5.06
C MET A 86 8.06 5.76 5.66
N ARG A 87 7.04 5.46 4.86
CA ARG A 87 5.63 5.54 5.26
C ARG A 87 4.88 4.30 4.83
N TYR A 88 3.96 3.87 5.69
CA TYR A 88 2.99 2.85 5.37
C TYR A 88 1.66 3.46 4.89
N ALA A 89 0.67 2.62 4.59
CA ALA A 89 -0.69 3.05 4.30
C ALA A 89 -1.24 3.99 5.40
N GLY A 90 -2.00 5.01 5.02
CA GLY A 90 -2.47 6.02 5.96
C GLY A 90 -1.38 7.01 6.40
N ALA A 91 -0.27 7.08 5.67
CA ALA A 91 0.89 7.90 6.01
C ALA A 91 1.46 7.63 7.41
N LEU A 92 1.37 6.39 7.88
CA LEU A 92 1.91 5.97 9.18
C LEU A 92 3.44 5.91 9.13
N ARG A 93 4.09 6.53 10.11
CA ARG A 93 5.54 6.40 10.34
C ARG A 93 5.84 5.05 10.98
N PHE A 94 6.95 4.41 10.63
CA PHE A 94 7.39 3.15 11.26
C PHE A 94 7.93 3.39 12.69
N GLU A 95 7.08 3.93 13.54
CA GLU A 95 7.31 4.24 14.95
C GLU A 95 6.22 3.56 15.78
N PRO A 96 6.51 3.11 17.02
CA PRO A 96 5.50 2.50 17.89
C PRO A 96 4.30 3.42 18.15
N GLN A 97 4.45 4.74 18.08
CA GLN A 97 3.38 5.69 18.34
C GLN A 97 2.36 5.77 17.21
N GLU A 98 2.69 5.28 16.01
CA GLU A 98 1.80 5.38 14.84
C GLU A 98 1.52 4.03 14.17
N GLN A 99 2.53 3.20 13.91
CA GLN A 99 2.36 2.03 13.06
C GLN A 99 2.12 0.77 13.89
N HIS A 100 1.02 0.10 13.59
CA HIS A 100 0.46 -0.99 14.40
C HIS A 100 1.29 -2.27 14.42
N PHE A 101 2.10 -2.56 13.39
CA PHE A 101 3.04 -3.68 13.43
C PHE A 101 4.24 -3.38 14.35
N VAL A 102 4.78 -2.16 14.30
CA VAL A 102 5.85 -1.73 15.22
C VAL A 102 5.32 -1.70 16.65
N ARG A 103 4.09 -1.21 16.86
CA ARG A 103 3.42 -1.27 18.16
C ARG A 103 3.21 -2.71 18.64
N TYR A 104 2.72 -3.60 17.77
CA TYR A 104 2.55 -5.02 18.07
C TYR A 104 3.84 -5.67 18.57
N LEU A 105 4.95 -5.42 17.87
CA LEU A 105 6.24 -6.01 18.25
C LEU A 105 6.71 -5.56 19.65
N ARG A 106 6.22 -4.40 20.13
CA ARG A 106 6.53 -3.86 21.45
C ARG A 106 5.52 -4.30 22.54
N ASP A 107 4.22 -4.22 22.23
CA ASP A 107 3.14 -4.30 23.24
C ASP A 107 2.23 -5.53 23.04
N GLY A 108 2.50 -6.35 22.03
CA GLY A 108 1.79 -7.59 21.74
C GLY A 108 0.45 -7.41 21.01
N ILE A 109 -0.30 -8.51 20.93
CA ILE A 109 -1.52 -8.63 20.11
C ILE A 109 -2.64 -7.68 20.53
N GLY A 110 -2.70 -7.29 21.81
CA GLY A 110 -3.70 -6.34 22.31
C GLY A 110 -3.59 -4.97 21.63
N ALA A 111 -2.37 -4.48 21.43
CA ALA A 111 -2.16 -3.20 20.74
C ALA A 111 -2.50 -3.27 19.25
N LEU A 112 -2.26 -4.43 18.61
CA LEU A 112 -2.67 -4.66 17.23
C LEU A 112 -4.21 -4.68 17.10
N ALA A 113 -4.90 -5.32 18.05
CA ALA A 113 -6.36 -5.34 18.10
C ALA A 113 -6.92 -3.92 18.27
N ALA A 114 -6.40 -3.15 19.23
CA ALA A 114 -6.83 -1.77 19.49
C ALA A 114 -6.72 -0.87 18.25
N TYR A 115 -5.65 -1.03 17.45
CA TYR A 115 -5.53 -0.29 16.19
C TYR A 115 -6.68 -0.57 15.23
N TYR A 116 -7.00 -1.85 15.00
CA TYR A 116 -8.06 -2.21 14.07
C TYR A 116 -9.44 -1.81 14.60
N GLU A 117 -9.65 -1.85 15.91
CA GLU A 117 -10.88 -1.37 16.54
C GLU A 117 -11.05 0.14 16.38
N ASN A 118 -9.97 0.91 16.61
CA ASN A 118 -10.02 2.37 16.62
C ASN A 118 -9.90 3.00 15.23
N HIS A 119 -9.32 2.30 14.25
CA HIS A 119 -9.15 2.81 12.89
C HIS A 119 -10.06 2.09 11.90
N GLN A 120 -11.31 2.55 11.81
CA GLN A 120 -12.34 2.05 10.88
C GLN A 120 -12.82 3.17 9.95
N PRO A 121 -11.97 3.60 8.99
CA PRO A 121 -12.28 4.71 8.11
C PRO A 121 -13.44 4.37 7.17
N ARG A 122 -14.28 5.37 6.88
CA ARG A 122 -15.40 5.26 5.94
C ARG A 122 -15.00 5.62 4.52
N ASP A 123 -13.97 6.45 4.38
CA ASP A 123 -13.43 6.86 3.09
C ASP A 123 -11.89 6.93 3.04
N VAL A 124 -11.38 7.23 1.84
CA VAL A 124 -9.94 7.34 1.61
C VAL A 124 -9.30 8.50 2.38
N LEU A 125 -10.03 9.55 2.75
CA LEU A 125 -9.47 10.64 3.55
C LEU A 125 -9.31 10.20 5.01
N GLU A 126 -10.34 9.62 5.61
CA GLU A 126 -10.31 9.10 6.97
C GLU A 126 -9.25 8.00 7.13
N LYS A 127 -9.05 7.18 6.09
CA LYS A 127 -7.96 6.19 6.04
C LYS A 127 -6.58 6.84 6.18
N HIS A 128 -6.42 8.08 5.74
CA HIS A 128 -5.21 8.88 5.89
C HIS A 128 -5.30 9.86 7.06
N PHE A 129 -6.22 9.63 8.01
CA PHE A 129 -6.44 10.44 9.22
C PHE A 129 -6.82 11.89 8.91
N LEU A 130 -7.44 12.11 7.75
CA LEU A 130 -7.95 13.40 7.33
C LEU A 130 -9.47 13.47 7.56
N PRO A 131 -10.06 14.67 7.68
CA PRO A 131 -11.50 14.82 7.73
C PRO A 131 -12.17 14.16 6.52
N ALA A 132 -13.27 13.46 6.76
CA ALA A 132 -14.03 12.79 5.70
C ALA A 132 -14.38 13.74 4.55
N SER A 133 -14.42 13.17 3.35
CA SER A 133 -14.90 13.86 2.15
C SER A 133 -16.39 14.19 2.21
N GLY A 134 -17.16 13.41 2.97
CA GLY A 134 -18.63 13.44 2.97
C GLY A 134 -19.24 12.85 1.70
N ARG A 135 -18.45 12.29 0.78
CA ARG A 135 -18.92 11.70 -0.48
C ARG A 135 -19.02 10.17 -0.33
N PRO A 136 -20.13 9.55 -0.73
CA PRO A 136 -20.35 8.11 -0.52
C PRO A 136 -19.46 7.20 -1.37
N ASP A 137 -18.89 7.72 -2.46
CA ASP A 137 -18.27 6.91 -3.53
C ASP A 137 -16.73 6.86 -3.51
N THR A 138 -16.09 7.41 -2.48
CA THR A 138 -14.61 7.40 -2.39
C THR A 138 -14.07 6.03 -1.95
N PRO A 139 -13.13 5.41 -2.68
CA PRO A 139 -12.68 4.05 -2.40
C PRO A 139 -11.75 3.97 -1.19
N LEU A 140 -11.98 3.03 -0.27
CA LEU A 140 -11.05 2.77 0.86
C LEU A 140 -9.72 2.15 0.42
N ARG A 141 -9.74 1.36 -0.67
CA ARG A 141 -8.52 0.76 -1.20
C ARG A 141 -7.78 1.80 -2.04
N GLY A 142 -6.46 1.72 -1.98
CA GLY A 142 -5.58 2.45 -2.88
C GLY A 142 -5.09 3.82 -2.45
N LEU A 143 -4.32 4.44 -3.34
CA LEU A 143 -3.67 5.74 -3.27
C LEU A 143 -4.08 6.58 -4.48
N PRO A 144 -4.21 7.91 -4.34
CA PRO A 144 -4.71 8.76 -5.42
C PRO A 144 -3.98 8.61 -6.75
N TRP A 145 -2.65 8.44 -6.70
CA TRP A 145 -1.74 8.44 -7.84
C TRP A 145 -1.42 7.05 -8.41
N ILE A 146 -2.01 5.97 -7.90
CA ILE A 146 -1.81 4.62 -8.46
C ILE A 146 -3.00 4.29 -9.37
N GLU A 147 -2.70 3.71 -10.53
CA GLU A 147 -3.70 3.11 -11.40
C GLU A 147 -3.99 1.69 -10.93
N TYR A 148 -5.28 1.39 -10.79
CA TYR A 148 -5.77 0.11 -10.27
C TYR A 148 -6.41 -0.67 -11.42
N ALA A 149 -6.27 -1.99 -11.40
CA ALA A 149 -6.95 -2.81 -12.39
C ALA A 149 -8.47 -2.68 -12.24
N ASP A 150 -9.21 -2.82 -13.35
CA ASP A 150 -10.67 -2.81 -13.33
C ASP A 150 -11.21 -3.83 -12.30
N GLY A 151 -12.00 -3.34 -11.34
CA GLY A 151 -12.58 -4.16 -10.28
C GLY A 151 -11.65 -4.45 -9.11
N GLU A 152 -10.44 -3.87 -9.04
CA GLU A 152 -9.55 -4.03 -7.88
C GLU A 152 -10.13 -3.39 -6.59
N PHE A 153 -11.05 -2.42 -6.74
CA PHE A 153 -11.84 -1.86 -5.64
C PHE A 153 -13.08 -2.69 -5.29
N ASP A 154 -13.35 -3.79 -6.01
CA ASP A 154 -14.46 -4.68 -5.68
C ASP A 154 -14.19 -5.41 -4.37
N ARG A 155 -15.12 -5.26 -3.43
CA ARG A 155 -15.02 -5.84 -2.07
C ARG A 155 -15.10 -7.37 -2.04
N ASN A 156 -15.37 -8.02 -3.18
CA ASN A 156 -15.59 -9.46 -3.30
C ASN A 156 -14.41 -10.25 -3.88
N VAL A 157 -13.23 -9.63 -4.07
CA VAL A 157 -12.04 -10.33 -4.56
C VAL A 157 -11.37 -11.10 -3.41
N PRO A 158 -10.95 -12.37 -3.59
CA PRO A 158 -10.25 -13.14 -2.54
C PRO A 158 -9.02 -12.39 -2.03
N SER A 159 -8.84 -12.37 -0.70
CA SER A 159 -7.73 -11.67 -0.05
C SER A 159 -6.54 -12.61 0.22
N GLU A 160 -5.42 -12.04 0.64
CA GLU A 160 -4.14 -12.73 0.81
C GLU A 160 -4.22 -14.03 1.63
N LYS A 161 -3.40 -15.01 1.25
CA LYS A 161 -3.10 -16.25 2.01
C LYS A 161 -4.32 -17.12 2.35
N GLY A 162 -5.38 -17.07 1.54
CA GLY A 162 -6.52 -17.99 1.62
C GLY A 162 -7.67 -17.54 2.53
N LEU A 163 -7.57 -16.36 3.15
CA LEU A 163 -8.69 -15.73 3.85
C LEU A 163 -9.54 -14.91 2.89
N ALA A 164 -10.86 -14.97 3.03
CA ALA A 164 -11.77 -14.13 2.26
C ALA A 164 -11.66 -12.65 2.69
N ALA A 165 -12.04 -11.72 1.80
CA ALA A 165 -12.06 -10.28 2.09
C ALA A 165 -12.94 -9.91 3.31
N SER A 166 -13.90 -10.76 3.67
CA SER A 166 -14.73 -10.62 4.87
C SER A 166 -13.94 -10.64 6.18
N HIS A 167 -12.70 -11.13 6.17
CA HIS A 167 -11.84 -11.15 7.37
C HIS A 167 -11.16 -9.81 7.66
N GLY A 168 -11.35 -8.79 6.81
CA GLY A 168 -10.86 -7.43 6.99
C GLY A 168 -9.64 -7.08 6.13
N HIS A 169 -9.07 -5.89 6.35
CA HIS A 169 -7.94 -5.36 5.58
C HIS A 169 -6.71 -5.14 6.47
N GLN A 170 -5.50 -5.37 5.96
CA GLN A 170 -4.26 -5.13 6.73
C GLN A 170 -3.97 -3.63 7.05
N HIS A 171 -4.81 -2.70 6.57
CA HIS A 171 -4.54 -1.25 6.71
C HIS A 171 -5.47 -0.61 7.75
N HIS A 172 -6.65 -1.19 7.96
CA HIS A 172 -7.70 -0.64 8.79
C HIS A 172 -8.69 -1.74 9.16
N GLY A 173 -9.42 -1.53 10.24
CA GLY A 173 -10.41 -2.47 10.70
C GLY A 173 -11.80 -2.23 10.11
N PRO A 174 -12.77 -3.06 10.53
CA PRO A 174 -12.58 -4.18 11.46
C PRO A 174 -11.80 -5.34 10.82
N VAL A 175 -11.14 -6.15 11.64
CA VAL A 175 -10.55 -7.44 11.21
C VAL A 175 -11.04 -8.58 12.08
N SER A 176 -11.17 -9.76 11.48
CA SER A 176 -11.48 -10.98 12.24
C SER A 176 -10.31 -11.37 13.15
N ARG A 177 -10.61 -12.10 14.23
CA ARG A 177 -9.60 -12.70 15.10
C ARG A 177 -8.58 -13.56 14.34
N ALA A 178 -9.04 -14.36 13.38
CA ALA A 178 -8.17 -15.20 12.56
C ALA A 178 -7.17 -14.38 11.72
N LYS A 179 -7.58 -13.22 11.19
CA LYS A 179 -6.69 -12.32 10.46
C LYS A 179 -5.69 -11.64 11.40
N LEU A 180 -6.15 -11.22 12.58
CA LEU A 180 -5.30 -10.65 13.62
C LEU A 180 -4.17 -11.62 14.03
N GLU A 181 -4.52 -12.87 14.33
CA GLU A 181 -3.57 -13.93 14.72
C GLU A 181 -2.61 -14.29 13.57
N LEU A 182 -3.08 -14.25 12.32
CA LEU A 182 -2.23 -14.48 11.14
C LEU A 182 -1.16 -13.39 10.97
N GLU A 183 -1.53 -12.12 11.15
CA GLU A 183 -0.59 -11.00 11.08
C GLU A 183 0.43 -11.05 12.23
N ALA A 184 -0.05 -11.33 13.45
CA ALA A 184 0.79 -11.51 14.64
C ALA A 184 1.84 -12.63 14.43
N SER A 185 1.39 -13.82 14.03
CA SER A 185 2.28 -14.97 13.76
C SER A 185 3.28 -14.69 12.63
N HIS A 186 2.90 -13.88 11.64
CA HIS A 186 3.82 -13.47 10.57
C HIS A 186 4.94 -12.57 11.11
N LEU A 187 4.60 -11.60 11.96
CA LEU A 187 5.56 -10.70 12.60
C LEU A 187 6.50 -11.46 13.56
N ASP A 188 5.97 -12.38 14.37
CA ASP A 188 6.78 -13.17 15.30
C ASP A 188 7.83 -14.01 14.57
N ARG A 189 7.43 -14.70 13.50
CA ARG A 189 8.36 -15.50 12.68
C ARG A 189 9.43 -14.63 12.03
N LEU A 190 9.06 -13.44 11.59
CA LEU A 190 10.00 -12.52 10.95
C LEU A 190 10.98 -11.92 11.96
N LEU A 191 10.50 -11.52 13.14
CA LEU A 191 11.32 -11.07 14.26
C LEU A 191 12.32 -12.14 14.69
N ALA A 192 11.84 -13.37 14.92
CA ALA A 192 12.70 -14.49 15.31
C ALA A 192 13.76 -14.79 14.23
N SER A 193 13.40 -14.71 12.95
CA SER A 193 14.33 -14.87 11.83
C SER A 193 15.41 -13.78 11.85
N PHE A 194 15.03 -12.52 12.02
CA PHE A 194 15.96 -11.37 12.02
C PHE A 194 16.89 -11.40 13.23
N GLN A 195 16.39 -11.78 14.42
CA GLN A 195 17.22 -11.94 15.60
C GLN A 195 18.24 -13.08 15.45
N LYS A 196 17.86 -14.17 14.77
CA LYS A 196 18.73 -15.33 14.58
C LYS A 196 19.77 -15.14 13.47
N HIS A 197 19.39 -14.49 12.39
CA HIS A 197 20.18 -14.45 11.15
C HIS A 197 20.64 -13.05 10.73
N GLY A 198 20.18 -12.00 11.42
CA GLY A 198 20.29 -10.64 10.94
C GLY A 198 19.40 -10.37 9.73
N VAL A 199 19.56 -9.18 9.15
CA VAL A 199 18.90 -8.82 7.89
C VAL A 199 19.67 -9.45 6.73
N LEU A 200 19.04 -10.39 6.03
CA LEU A 200 19.65 -11.01 4.86
C LEU A 200 19.57 -10.07 3.64
N GLU A 201 20.71 -9.80 3.01
CA GLU A 201 20.74 -9.20 1.68
C GLU A 201 20.22 -10.21 0.65
N THR A 202 19.03 -9.95 0.11
CA THR A 202 18.42 -10.79 -0.92
C THR A 202 17.96 -9.95 -2.09
N ASN A 203 17.70 -10.61 -3.23
CA ASN A 203 17.05 -9.95 -4.38
C ASN A 203 15.55 -9.67 -4.14
N ASP A 204 15.04 -9.89 -2.93
CA ASP A 204 13.68 -9.64 -2.52
C ASP A 204 13.64 -8.48 -1.53
N LEU A 205 14.04 -7.29 -1.95
CA LEU A 205 14.01 -6.11 -1.09
C LEU A 205 12.57 -5.61 -0.90
N PRO A 206 12.25 -4.95 0.23
CA PRO A 206 11.06 -4.11 0.35
C PRO A 206 10.95 -3.15 -0.84
N ALA A 207 9.75 -2.98 -1.37
CA ALA A 207 9.52 -2.19 -2.57
C ALA A 207 8.50 -1.08 -2.33
N GLY A 208 8.72 0.06 -2.98
CA GLY A 208 7.85 1.21 -2.84
C GLY A 208 8.03 2.25 -3.93
N GLN A 209 7.55 3.45 -3.63
CA GLN A 209 7.62 4.59 -4.54
C GLN A 209 7.85 5.87 -3.74
N PHE A 210 8.49 6.84 -4.38
CA PHE A 210 8.68 8.16 -3.80
C PHE A 210 7.42 9.01 -3.94
N ILE A 211 7.24 9.90 -2.97
CA ILE A 211 6.21 10.92 -2.94
C ILE A 211 6.92 12.23 -2.63
N THR A 212 6.68 13.27 -3.43
CA THR A 212 7.26 14.60 -3.21
C THR A 212 6.17 15.66 -3.24
N ASP A 213 6.21 16.58 -2.29
CA ASP A 213 5.38 17.78 -2.31
C ASP A 213 6.05 18.96 -3.00
N ASP A 214 5.29 20.02 -3.27
CA ASP A 214 5.80 21.18 -4.02
C ASP A 214 6.80 22.03 -3.21
N GLY A 215 6.92 21.79 -1.90
CA GLY A 215 7.94 22.37 -1.04
C GLY A 215 9.27 21.60 -1.03
N GLY A 216 9.37 20.50 -1.78
CA GLY A 216 10.57 19.67 -1.85
C GLY A 216 10.64 18.59 -0.76
N GLU A 217 9.69 18.55 0.17
CA GLU A 217 9.62 17.46 1.15
C GLU A 217 9.20 16.16 0.49
N TRP A 218 9.77 15.06 0.97
CA TRP A 218 9.57 13.75 0.38
C TRP A 218 9.46 12.64 1.40
N ALA A 219 8.80 11.57 0.98
CA ALA A 219 8.65 10.31 1.70
C ALA A 219 8.74 9.12 0.74
N PHE A 220 9.06 7.95 1.28
CA PHE A 220 9.03 6.69 0.56
C PHE A 220 7.85 5.84 1.04
N TYR A 221 6.84 5.65 0.20
CA TYR A 221 5.72 4.78 0.51
C TYR A 221 6.13 3.32 0.30
N VAL A 222 6.14 2.55 1.38
CA VAL A 222 6.43 1.12 1.37
C VAL A 222 5.17 0.38 0.96
N LYS A 223 5.16 -0.13 -0.27
CA LYS A 223 4.05 -0.92 -0.83
C LYS A 223 4.17 -2.39 -0.44
N ASP A 224 5.38 -2.93 -0.56
CA ASP A 224 5.71 -4.33 -0.33
C ASP A 224 6.85 -4.45 0.69
N GLY A 225 6.76 -5.42 1.59
CA GLY A 225 7.77 -5.65 2.63
C GLY A 225 7.60 -4.78 3.88
N GLN A 226 6.41 -4.21 4.10
CA GLN A 226 6.04 -3.43 5.28
C GLN A 226 6.33 -4.15 6.60
N HIS A 227 6.10 -5.47 6.70
CA HIS A 227 6.44 -6.24 7.90
C HIS A 227 7.95 -6.26 8.18
N ARG A 228 8.78 -6.32 7.12
CA ARG A 228 10.24 -6.28 7.27
C ARG A 228 10.72 -4.93 7.78
N ILE A 229 10.20 -3.84 7.21
CA ILE A 229 10.52 -2.50 7.69
C ILE A 229 10.05 -2.30 9.14
N ALA A 230 8.88 -2.82 9.51
CA ALA A 230 8.41 -2.75 10.89
C ALA A 230 9.31 -3.51 11.88
N VAL A 231 9.76 -4.71 11.52
CA VAL A 231 10.73 -5.48 12.33
C VAL A 231 12.08 -4.78 12.40
N MET A 232 12.58 -4.22 11.30
CA MET A 232 13.81 -3.42 11.29
C MET A 232 13.70 -2.22 12.23
N ALA A 233 12.61 -1.47 12.15
CA ALA A 233 12.37 -0.31 13.01
C ALA A 233 12.30 -0.72 14.50
N HIS A 234 11.61 -1.83 14.81
CA HIS A 234 11.53 -2.36 16.17
C HIS A 234 12.89 -2.79 16.73
N LEU A 235 13.75 -3.38 15.88
CA LEU A 235 15.11 -3.77 16.25
C LEU A 235 16.11 -2.60 16.28
N GLY A 236 15.66 -1.37 16.01
CA GLY A 236 16.48 -0.17 16.09
C GLY A 236 17.33 0.14 14.86
N HIS A 237 17.02 -0.45 13.70
CA HIS A 237 17.68 -0.05 12.45
C HIS A 237 17.25 1.37 12.05
N GLU A 238 18.20 2.19 11.61
CA GLU A 238 17.92 3.56 11.13
C GLU A 238 17.66 3.61 9.63
N GLU A 239 18.18 2.64 8.88
CA GLU A 239 18.12 2.59 7.43
C GLU A 239 17.69 1.20 6.93
N ALA A 240 17.12 1.13 5.74
CA ALA A 240 16.87 -0.13 5.06
C ALA A 240 17.17 -0.04 3.56
N LEU A 241 17.59 -1.17 2.99
CA LEU A 241 17.68 -1.36 1.55
C LEU A 241 16.29 -1.61 0.98
N VAL A 242 15.93 -0.83 -0.04
CA VAL A 242 14.65 -0.92 -0.74
C VAL A 242 14.85 -0.95 -2.25
N THR A 243 13.78 -1.23 -2.97
CA THR A 243 13.70 -1.10 -4.43
C THR A 243 12.42 -0.39 -4.85
N LEU A 244 12.25 -0.14 -6.14
CA LEU A 244 11.07 0.53 -6.68
C LEU A 244 9.98 -0.48 -7.06
N THR A 245 8.73 -0.15 -6.83
CA THR A 245 7.62 -0.94 -7.37
C THR A 245 7.53 -0.76 -8.88
N GLY A 246 6.99 -1.77 -9.58
CA GLY A 246 6.57 -1.58 -10.97
C GLY A 246 5.47 -0.51 -11.05
N GLY A 247 5.54 0.37 -12.06
CA GLY A 247 4.57 1.45 -12.28
C GLY A 247 5.10 2.82 -11.84
N VAL A 248 4.30 3.54 -11.05
CA VAL A 248 4.63 4.89 -10.56
C VAL A 248 5.82 4.82 -9.61
N ARG A 249 6.92 5.47 -10.00
CA ARG A 249 8.16 5.53 -9.19
C ARG A 249 8.21 6.76 -8.30
N LEU A 250 7.60 7.85 -8.77
CA LEU A 250 7.58 9.14 -8.11
C LEU A 250 6.20 9.80 -8.34
N ALA A 251 5.44 9.97 -7.27
CA ALA A 251 4.23 10.78 -7.26
C ALA A 251 4.56 12.21 -6.83
N ARG A 252 4.08 13.21 -7.58
CA ARG A 252 4.37 14.62 -7.33
C ARG A 252 3.09 15.40 -7.11
N GLU A 253 3.10 16.30 -6.12
CA GLU A 253 1.93 17.11 -5.80
C GLU A 253 1.42 17.95 -6.97
N ARG A 254 2.31 18.60 -7.71
CA ARG A 254 1.96 19.31 -8.96
C ARG A 254 1.19 18.47 -9.98
N ASP A 255 1.35 17.15 -9.97
CA ASP A 255 0.69 16.24 -10.91
C ASP A 255 -0.71 15.80 -10.40
N ALA A 256 -1.20 16.32 -9.26
CA ALA A 256 -2.44 15.86 -8.61
C ALA A 256 -3.68 15.93 -9.52
N ALA A 257 -3.74 16.87 -10.46
CA ALA A 257 -4.85 16.94 -11.42
C ALA A 257 -4.90 15.73 -12.38
N PHE A 258 -3.79 15.03 -12.55
CA PHE A 258 -3.63 13.88 -13.43
C PHE A 258 -3.65 12.55 -12.69
N PHE A 259 -3.77 12.56 -11.37
CA PHE A 259 -3.85 11.35 -10.57
C PHE A 259 -5.06 10.51 -11.00
N PRO A 260 -4.94 9.17 -11.13
CA PRO A 260 -6.02 8.31 -11.58
C PRO A 260 -7.35 8.54 -10.86
N MET A 261 -7.35 8.59 -9.52
CA MET A 261 -8.57 8.84 -8.75
C MET A 261 -9.18 10.24 -9.01
N VAL A 262 -8.37 11.22 -9.41
CA VAL A 262 -8.85 12.57 -9.75
C VAL A 262 -9.44 12.59 -11.16
N ARG A 263 -8.76 11.94 -12.12
CA ARG A 263 -9.26 11.80 -13.50
C ARG A 263 -10.58 11.03 -13.57
N GLU A 264 -10.78 10.08 -12.66
CA GLU A 264 -12.01 9.30 -12.53
C GLU A 264 -13.12 10.04 -11.77
N GLY A 265 -12.85 11.23 -11.22
CA GLY A 265 -13.82 11.99 -10.42
C GLY A 265 -14.06 11.44 -9.00
N LEU A 266 -13.30 10.42 -8.60
CA LEU A 266 -13.35 9.85 -7.24
C LEU A 266 -12.79 10.84 -6.21
N LEU A 267 -11.81 11.66 -6.59
CA LEU A 267 -11.25 12.73 -5.77
C LEU A 267 -11.19 14.06 -6.52
N THR A 268 -11.31 15.15 -5.78
CA THR A 268 -10.88 16.47 -6.26
C THR A 268 -9.35 16.56 -6.21
N PRO A 269 -8.73 17.44 -7.03
CA PRO A 269 -7.29 17.72 -6.91
C PRO A 269 -6.89 18.18 -5.50
N ALA A 270 -7.78 18.92 -4.81
CA ALA A 270 -7.52 19.40 -3.46
C ALA A 270 -7.43 18.26 -2.43
N GLU A 271 -8.36 17.30 -2.47
CA GLU A 271 -8.33 16.12 -1.58
C GLU A 271 -7.10 15.25 -1.85
N ALA A 272 -6.77 15.03 -3.13
CA ALA A 272 -5.59 14.28 -3.52
C ALA A 272 -4.29 14.91 -2.98
N ARG A 273 -4.17 16.25 -3.03
CA ARG A 273 -3.05 16.98 -2.43
C ARG A 273 -3.00 16.81 -0.91
N LYS A 274 -4.14 16.86 -0.21
CA LYS A 274 -4.19 16.62 1.25
C LYS A 274 -3.65 15.22 1.59
N ILE A 275 -4.09 14.20 0.87
CA ILE A 275 -3.61 12.82 1.06
C ILE A 275 -2.10 12.73 0.80
N LEU A 276 -1.62 13.30 -0.29
CA LEU A 276 -0.19 13.31 -0.62
C LEU A 276 0.63 13.99 0.48
N ARG A 277 0.21 15.18 0.93
CA ARG A 277 0.90 15.94 1.99
C ARG A 277 0.89 15.23 3.33
N ALA A 278 -0.10 14.38 3.63
CA ALA A 278 -0.05 13.55 4.84
C ALA A 278 1.20 12.65 4.88
N TYR A 279 1.70 12.22 3.72
CA TYR A 279 2.94 11.42 3.62
C TYR A 279 4.20 12.26 3.85
N THR A 280 4.30 13.43 3.22
CA THR A 280 5.51 14.27 3.23
C THR A 280 5.59 15.17 4.46
N ARG A 281 4.43 15.55 5.03
CA ARG A 281 4.27 16.39 6.22
C ARG A 281 3.40 15.66 7.24
N PRO A 282 3.92 14.59 7.87
CA PRO A 282 3.14 13.78 8.79
C PRO A 282 2.70 14.60 10.00
N PHE A 283 1.45 14.40 10.40
CA PHE A 283 0.89 14.93 11.63
C PHE A 283 0.64 13.78 12.62
N ALA A 284 0.56 14.12 13.91
CA ALA A 284 0.31 13.16 14.97
C ALA A 284 -1.07 12.51 14.83
N LYS A 285 -1.16 11.21 15.09
CA LYS A 285 -2.38 10.39 14.98
C LYS A 285 -2.75 9.85 16.36
N PRO A 286 -3.41 10.67 17.21
CA PRO A 286 -3.72 10.27 18.58
C PRO A 286 -4.76 9.15 18.63
N GLY A 287 -4.78 8.40 19.73
CA GLY A 287 -5.86 7.44 20.04
C GLY A 287 -5.80 6.10 19.32
N LEU A 288 -4.77 5.84 18.50
CA LEU A 288 -4.67 4.60 17.73
C LEU A 288 -4.56 3.32 18.57
N PHE A 289 -4.13 3.40 19.82
CA PHE A 289 -3.78 2.24 20.64
C PHE A 289 -4.36 2.28 22.06
N THR A 290 -5.29 3.20 22.32
CA THR A 290 -5.99 3.32 23.60
C THR A 290 -7.33 2.62 23.49
N SER A 291 -7.57 1.61 24.32
CA SER A 291 -8.93 1.09 24.51
C SER A 291 -9.71 2.12 25.33
N GLU A 292 -10.84 2.60 24.82
CA GLU A 292 -11.81 3.36 25.60
C GLU A 292 -12.52 2.47 26.63
#